data_AF-A0AA85JU77-F1
#
_entry.id   AF-A0AA85JU77-F1
#
_cell.length_a   1.000
_cell.length_b   1.000
_cell.length_c   1.000
_cell.angle_alpha   90.00
_cell.angle_beta   90.00
_cell.angle_gamma   90.00
#
_symmetry.space_group_name_H-M   'P 1'
#
loop_
_entity.id
_entity.type
_entity.pdbx_description
1 polymer ?
#
loop_
_entity_poly.entity_id
_entity_poly.type
_entity_poly.pdbx_seq_one_letter_code
_entity_poly.pdbx_strand_id
1 'polypeptide(L)'
;MPLIFSFSRFNFYFGVISRLDASVSQYIQRRWMHRRELWAACFRDHVLTFGNDTNNQVESSHRQMNRYLQRSDSLHKSMLKVYKWCQQSYSRIQQESVIAQSRCFTYSCSQRLIPILRLLTPYAARKVIREYEKRRWASVEVEAFDYVFSQDNGNRVEVDLRACTCTCMTFQTSQYPCRHLLLVHFRKPCFTAIFAFLRLYF
;
A
#
# COMPACT_ATOMS: atom_id res chain seq x y z
N MET A 1 -1.36 12.26 6.98
CA MET A 1 -2.48 12.62 7.86
C MET A 1 -2.45 11.67 9.05
N PRO A 2 -2.44 12.17 10.30
CA PRO A 2 -2.27 11.34 11.49
C PRO A 2 -3.54 10.53 11.78
N LEU A 3 -3.34 9.30 12.25
CA LEU A 3 -4.35 8.25 12.44
C LEU A 3 -5.42 8.56 13.49
N ILE A 4 -5.14 9.49 14.42
CA ILE A 4 -6.08 9.93 15.47
C ILE A 4 -7.36 10.54 14.85
N PHE A 5 -7.26 11.17 13.68
CA PHE A 5 -8.42 11.70 12.96
C PHE A 5 -9.29 10.62 12.30
N SER A 6 -8.82 9.37 12.20
CA SER A 6 -9.50 8.33 11.43
C SER A 6 -10.51 7.52 12.26
N PHE A 7 -10.19 7.19 13.52
CA PHE A 7 -11.08 6.43 14.40
C PHE A 7 -12.27 7.26 14.89
N SER A 8 -12.02 8.51 15.33
CA SER A 8 -13.09 9.43 15.74
C SER A 8 -14.04 9.76 14.59
N ARG A 9 -13.52 9.92 13.36
CA ARG A 9 -14.37 10.07 12.16
C ARG A 9 -15.16 8.81 11.86
N PHE A 10 -14.57 7.63 12.01
CA PHE A 10 -15.28 6.37 11.81
C PHE A 10 -16.49 6.26 12.75
N ASN A 11 -16.28 6.45 14.06
CA ASN A 11 -17.37 6.39 15.04
C ASN A 11 -18.43 7.47 14.79
N PHE A 12 -18.01 8.68 14.41
CA PHE A 12 -18.93 9.75 14.03
C PHE A 12 -19.83 9.34 12.86
N TYR A 13 -19.25 8.90 11.74
CA TYR A 13 -20.03 8.52 10.56
C TYR A 13 -20.87 7.26 10.80
N PHE A 14 -20.39 6.30 11.58
CA PHE A 14 -21.18 5.14 11.97
C PHE A 14 -22.39 5.55 12.83
N GLY A 15 -22.20 6.52 13.72
CA GLY A 15 -23.29 7.15 14.48
C GLY A 15 -24.30 7.87 13.59
N VAL A 16 -23.83 8.58 12.54
CA VAL A 16 -24.71 9.21 11.54
C VAL A 16 -25.54 8.17 10.80
N ILE A 17 -24.92 7.10 10.29
CA ILE A 17 -25.63 6.00 9.60
C ILE A 17 -26.69 5.39 10.53
N SER A 18 -26.34 5.17 11.80
CA SER A 18 -27.26 4.60 12.78
C SER A 18 -28.50 5.47 13.04
N ARG A 19 -28.41 6.79 12.85
CA ARG A 19 -29.54 7.71 12.95
C ARG A 19 -30.36 7.81 11.67
N LEU A 20 -29.71 7.64 10.51
CA LEU A 20 -30.37 7.74 9.21
C LEU A 20 -31.10 6.44 8.84
N ASP A 21 -30.49 5.30 9.11
CA ASP A 21 -31.04 3.98 8.77
C ASP A 21 -30.55 2.90 9.73
N ALA A 22 -31.44 2.48 10.63
CA ALA A 22 -31.17 1.44 11.61
C ALA A 22 -30.97 0.06 10.99
N SER A 23 -31.56 -0.21 9.82
CA SER A 23 -31.43 -1.50 9.14
C SER A 23 -30.03 -1.67 8.55
N VAL A 24 -29.51 -0.60 7.94
CA VAL A 24 -28.15 -0.56 7.39
C VAL A 24 -27.12 -0.63 8.51
N SER A 25 -27.28 0.13 9.60
CA SER A 25 -26.34 0.08 10.72
C SER A 25 -26.31 -1.30 11.36
N GLN A 26 -27.48 -1.94 11.56
CA GLN A 26 -27.57 -3.28 12.13
C GLN A 26 -26.95 -4.33 11.21
N TYR A 27 -27.11 -4.20 9.88
CA TYR A 27 -26.43 -5.05 8.91
C TYR A 27 -24.90 -4.92 9.01
N ILE A 28 -24.40 -3.68 9.00
CA ILE A 28 -22.95 -3.41 9.11
C ILE A 28 -22.42 -3.99 10.43
N GLN A 29 -23.14 -3.77 11.54
CA GLN A 29 -22.71 -4.25 12.84
C GLN A 29 -22.65 -5.77 12.94
N ARG A 30 -23.63 -6.47 12.34
CA ARG A 30 -23.69 -7.94 12.36
C ARG A 30 -22.73 -8.61 11.39
N ARG A 31 -22.49 -8.01 10.22
CA ARG A 31 -21.79 -8.67 9.10
C ARG A 31 -20.38 -8.15 8.84
N TRP A 32 -20.09 -6.90 9.21
CA TRP A 32 -18.87 -6.21 8.78
C TRP A 32 -17.99 -5.74 9.94
N MET A 33 -18.55 -5.40 11.11
CA MET A 33 -17.76 -4.81 12.21
C MET A 33 -16.71 -5.74 12.83
N HIS A 34 -16.94 -7.05 12.81
CA HIS A 34 -15.97 -8.03 13.31
C HIS A 34 -14.78 -8.23 12.37
N ARG A 35 -14.84 -7.72 11.13
CA ARG A 35 -13.75 -7.75 10.14
C ARG A 35 -13.37 -6.35 9.64
N ARG A 36 -13.49 -5.35 10.51
CA ARG A 36 -13.27 -3.93 10.19
C ARG A 36 -11.88 -3.62 9.67
N GLU A 37 -10.88 -4.39 10.09
CA GLU A 37 -9.51 -4.37 9.58
C GLU A 37 -9.40 -4.73 8.09
N LEU A 38 -10.42 -5.33 7.48
CA LEU A 38 -10.41 -5.65 6.05
C LEU A 38 -10.96 -4.52 5.17
N TRP A 39 -11.78 -3.61 5.70
CA TRP A 39 -12.51 -2.63 4.88
C TRP A 39 -12.46 -1.18 5.40
N ALA A 40 -12.24 -0.97 6.70
CA ALA A 40 -12.19 0.35 7.30
C ALA A 40 -10.75 0.80 7.50
N ALA A 41 -10.31 1.79 6.73
CA ALA A 41 -8.92 2.26 6.69
C ALA A 41 -8.29 2.53 8.06
N CYS A 42 -9.06 3.06 9.02
CA CYS A 42 -8.62 3.36 10.38
C CYS A 42 -8.26 2.14 11.24
N PHE A 43 -8.58 0.93 10.79
CA PHE A 43 -8.25 -0.31 11.47
C PHE A 43 -7.24 -1.16 10.69
N ARG A 44 -6.69 -0.65 9.56
CA ARG A 44 -5.81 -1.42 8.67
C ARG A 44 -4.33 -1.19 8.90
N ASP A 45 -3.95 -0.47 9.96
CA ASP A 45 -2.57 0.00 10.15
C ASP A 45 -1.55 -1.15 10.28
N HIS A 46 -2.01 -2.33 10.66
CA HIS A 46 -1.25 -3.57 10.82
C HIS A 46 -1.51 -4.59 9.69
N VAL A 47 -2.37 -4.27 8.71
CA VAL A 47 -2.70 -5.16 7.61
C VAL A 47 -1.82 -4.83 6.41
N LEU A 48 -1.09 -5.83 5.94
CA LEU A 48 -0.28 -5.72 4.74
C LEU A 48 -1.20 -5.63 3.51
N THR A 49 -1.20 -4.48 2.84
CA THR A 49 -2.05 -4.21 1.67
C THR A 49 -1.25 -3.99 0.40
N PHE A 50 0.03 -3.62 0.50
CA PHE A 50 0.84 -3.14 -0.64
C PHE A 50 0.21 -1.94 -1.39
N GLY A 51 -0.72 -1.23 -0.74
CA GLY A 51 -1.56 -0.21 -1.35
C GLY A 51 -2.60 -0.76 -2.35
N ASN A 52 -2.82 -2.07 -2.36
CA ASN A 52 -3.92 -2.71 -3.04
C ASN A 52 -5.16 -2.63 -2.14
N ASP A 53 -6.12 -1.79 -2.52
CA ASP A 53 -7.45 -1.83 -1.93
C ASP A 53 -8.29 -2.79 -2.78
N THR A 54 -8.73 -3.91 -2.19
CA THR A 54 -9.45 -4.99 -2.87
C THR A 54 -10.61 -4.49 -3.73
N ASN A 55 -11.25 -3.40 -3.29
CA ASN A 55 -12.34 -2.76 -3.99
C ASN A 55 -11.93 -2.21 -5.37
N ASN A 56 -10.74 -1.59 -5.48
CA ASN A 56 -10.25 -1.03 -6.75
C ASN A 56 -10.00 -2.13 -7.79
N GLN A 57 -9.49 -3.28 -7.34
CA GLN A 57 -9.21 -4.41 -8.22
C GLN A 57 -10.50 -5.07 -8.72
N VAL A 58 -11.46 -5.30 -7.82
CA VAL A 58 -12.77 -5.89 -8.16
C VAL A 58 -13.52 -4.95 -9.10
N GLU A 59 -13.60 -3.66 -8.79
CA GLU A 59 -14.28 -2.67 -9.63
C GLU A 59 -13.62 -2.53 -11.02
N SER A 60 -12.29 -2.53 -11.08
CA SER A 60 -11.55 -2.47 -12.34
C SER A 60 -11.81 -3.71 -13.21
N SER A 61 -11.73 -4.91 -12.61
CA SER A 61 -12.03 -6.17 -13.30
C SER A 61 -13.47 -6.22 -13.79
N HIS A 62 -14.43 -5.87 -12.92
CA HIS A 62 -15.84 -5.83 -13.28
C HIS A 62 -16.11 -4.83 -14.41
N ARG A 63 -15.50 -3.64 -14.35
CA ARG A 63 -15.62 -2.63 -15.42
C ARG A 63 -15.03 -3.11 -16.74
N GLN A 64 -13.89 -3.79 -16.72
CA GLN A 64 -13.26 -4.36 -17.92
C GLN A 64 -14.14 -5.46 -18.52
N MET A 65 -14.68 -6.35 -17.69
CA MET A 65 -15.59 -7.41 -18.13
C MET A 65 -16.88 -6.83 -18.74
N ASN A 66 -17.47 -5.81 -18.13
CA ASN A 66 -18.67 -5.15 -18.65
C ASN A 66 -18.46 -4.38 -19.96
N ARG A 67 -17.23 -3.99 -20.30
CA ARG A 67 -16.93 -3.46 -21.65
C ARG A 67 -16.92 -4.55 -22.71
N TYR A 68 -16.63 -5.79 -22.32
CA TYR A 68 -16.52 -6.94 -23.21
C TYR A 68 -17.89 -7.60 -23.47
N LEU A 69 -18.75 -7.60 -22.45
CA LEU A 69 -20.11 -8.12 -22.50
C LEU A 69 -21.09 -7.05 -23.01
N GLN A 70 -21.97 -7.43 -23.93
CA GLN A 70 -23.03 -6.56 -24.44
C GLN A 70 -24.38 -7.11 -23.97
N ARG A 71 -25.35 -6.21 -23.69
CA ARG A 71 -26.71 -6.61 -23.28
C ARG A 71 -27.43 -7.46 -24.33
N SER A 72 -27.05 -7.34 -25.60
CA SER A 72 -27.59 -8.12 -26.72
C SER A 72 -26.93 -9.49 -26.90
N ASP A 73 -25.90 -9.84 -26.11
CA ASP A 73 -25.27 -11.15 -26.22
C ASP A 73 -26.17 -12.24 -25.65
N SER A 74 -26.30 -13.36 -26.37
CA SER A 74 -26.89 -14.58 -25.81
C SER A 74 -26.01 -15.13 -24.67
N LEU A 75 -26.59 -15.95 -23.80
CA LEU A 75 -25.87 -16.55 -22.67
C LEU A 75 -24.61 -17.31 -23.13
N HIS A 76 -24.72 -18.14 -24.17
CA HIS A 76 -23.58 -18.87 -24.74
C HIS A 76 -22.46 -17.91 -25.19
N LYS A 77 -22.81 -16.83 -25.89
CA LYS A 77 -21.84 -15.84 -26.36
C LYS A 77 -21.18 -15.10 -25.18
N SER A 78 -21.94 -14.77 -24.14
CA SER A 78 -21.43 -14.18 -22.91
C SER A 78 -20.46 -15.11 -22.18
N MET A 79 -20.79 -16.39 -22.04
CA MET A 79 -19.90 -17.40 -21.43
C MET A 79 -18.58 -17.53 -22.19
N LEU A 80 -18.61 -17.60 -23.52
CA LEU A 80 -17.41 -17.67 -24.34
C LEU A 80 -16.55 -16.41 -24.21
N LYS A 81 -17.17 -15.23 -24.12
CA LYS A 81 -16.46 -13.95 -23.90
C LYS A 81 -15.77 -13.90 -22.54
N VAL A 82 -16.46 -14.32 -21.47
CA VAL A 82 -15.87 -14.39 -20.12
C VAL A 82 -14.68 -15.35 -20.12
N TYR A 83 -14.82 -16.54 -20.72
CA TYR A 83 -13.73 -17.51 -20.82
C TYR A 83 -12.49 -16.92 -21.53
N LYS A 84 -12.69 -16.27 -22.69
CA LYS A 84 -11.61 -15.60 -23.43
C LYS A 84 -10.96 -14.49 -22.60
N TRP A 85 -11.75 -13.70 -21.87
CA TRP A 85 -11.24 -12.66 -20.99
C TRP A 85 -10.39 -13.25 -19.85
N CYS A 86 -10.82 -14.37 -19.24
CA CYS A 86 -10.04 -15.06 -18.21
C CYS A 86 -8.69 -15.54 -18.78
N GLN A 87 -8.68 -16.16 -19.97
CA GLN A 87 -7.44 -16.60 -20.61
C GLN A 87 -6.49 -15.42 -20.91
N GLN A 88 -7.01 -14.33 -21.48
CA GLN A 88 -6.22 -13.13 -21.77
C GLN A 88 -5.67 -12.49 -20.50
N SER A 89 -6.48 -12.42 -19.43
CA SER A 89 -6.06 -11.86 -18.15
C SER A 89 -4.94 -12.66 -17.52
N TYR A 90 -5.03 -13.99 -17.56
CA TYR A 90 -3.97 -14.88 -17.09
C TYR A 90 -2.67 -14.70 -17.88
N SER A 91 -2.75 -14.71 -19.21
CA SER A 91 -1.58 -14.48 -20.07
C SER A 91 -0.94 -13.11 -19.84
N ARG A 92 -1.75 -12.07 -19.60
CA ARG A 92 -1.24 -10.72 -19.32
C ARG A 92 -0.47 -10.66 -18.00
N ILE A 93 -0.95 -11.32 -16.94
CA ILE A 93 -0.24 -11.43 -15.66
C ILE A 93 1.12 -12.10 -15.85
N GLN A 94 1.19 -13.19 -16.61
CA GLN A 94 2.44 -13.89 -16.91
C GLN A 94 3.42 -13.04 -17.73
N GLN A 95 2.93 -12.23 -18.67
CA GLN A 95 3.78 -11.33 -19.45
C GLN A 95 4.22 -10.09 -18.66
N GLU A 96 3.37 -9.56 -17.78
CA GLU A 96 3.68 -8.38 -16.95
C GLU A 96 4.88 -8.64 -16.03
N SER A 97 5.05 -9.85 -15.49
CA SER A 97 6.22 -10.19 -14.66
C SER A 97 7.54 -10.17 -15.45
N VAL A 98 7.54 -10.70 -16.67
CA VAL A 98 8.69 -10.70 -17.59
C VAL A 98 9.01 -9.29 -18.08
N ILE A 99 7.98 -8.50 -18.41
CA ILE A 99 8.14 -7.12 -18.84
C ILE A 99 8.64 -6.23 -17.69
N ALA A 100 8.17 -6.46 -16.46
CA ALA A 100 8.62 -5.71 -15.29
C ALA A 100 10.14 -5.86 -15.06
N GLN A 101 10.69 -7.05 -15.30
CA GLN A 101 12.12 -7.33 -15.15
C GLN A 101 12.99 -6.69 -16.25
N SER A 102 12.45 -6.47 -17.44
CA SER A 102 13.19 -5.91 -18.58
C SER A 102 13.17 -4.39 -18.67
N ARG A 103 12.28 -3.71 -17.92
CA ARG A 103 12.17 -2.24 -17.97
C ARG A 103 13.22 -1.54 -17.11
N CYS A 104 14.05 -0.71 -17.75
CA CYS A 104 14.89 0.26 -17.07
C CYS A 104 14.10 1.55 -16.85
N PHE A 105 13.80 1.87 -15.59
CA PHE A 105 13.08 3.10 -15.23
C PHE A 105 14.06 4.22 -14.91
N THR A 106 13.85 5.38 -15.52
CA THR A 106 14.52 6.62 -15.16
C THR A 106 13.65 7.38 -14.16
N TYR A 107 14.29 7.97 -13.15
CA TYR A 107 13.61 8.72 -12.09
C TYR A 107 14.24 10.10 -11.97
N SER A 108 13.44 11.15 -12.16
CA SER A 108 13.84 12.54 -11.92
C SER A 108 13.84 12.81 -10.41
N CYS A 109 14.92 12.44 -9.72
CA CYS A 109 15.07 12.60 -8.28
C CYS A 109 16.54 12.81 -7.88
N SER A 110 16.81 12.94 -6.59
CA SER A 110 18.19 13.06 -6.08
C SER A 110 19.03 11.82 -6.44
N GLN A 111 20.27 12.02 -6.89
CA GLN A 111 21.16 10.90 -7.26
C GLN A 111 21.45 9.93 -6.12
N ARG A 112 21.37 10.40 -4.87
CA ARG A 112 21.50 9.53 -3.69
C ARG A 112 20.36 8.52 -3.57
N LEU A 113 19.20 8.79 -4.16
CA LEU A 113 18.02 7.93 -4.09
C LEU A 113 18.00 6.87 -5.21
N ILE A 114 18.61 7.16 -6.37
CA ILE A 114 18.60 6.27 -7.55
C ILE A 114 19.00 4.82 -7.23
N PRO A 115 20.08 4.54 -6.47
CA PRO A 115 20.46 3.16 -6.16
C PRO A 115 19.34 2.38 -5.47
N ILE A 116 18.61 3.02 -4.54
CA ILE A 116 17.47 2.40 -3.84
C ILE A 116 16.31 2.18 -4.82
N LEU A 117 15.98 3.16 -5.66
CA LEU A 117 14.83 3.06 -6.57
C LEU A 117 15.00 1.95 -7.62
N ARG A 118 16.23 1.63 -8.01
CA ARG A 118 16.55 0.53 -8.93
C ARG A 118 16.32 -0.86 -8.33
N LEU A 119 16.22 -0.96 -7.00
CA LEU A 119 15.90 -2.21 -6.31
C LEU A 119 14.39 -2.46 -6.16
N LEU A 120 13.56 -1.48 -6.55
CA LEU A 120 12.13 -1.49 -6.29
C LEU A 120 11.33 -1.63 -7.58
N THR A 121 10.10 -2.14 -7.45
CA THR A 121 9.12 -2.03 -8.53
C THR A 121 8.83 -0.56 -8.84
N PRO A 122 8.39 -0.22 -10.06
CA PRO A 122 8.09 1.16 -10.44
C PRO A 122 7.04 1.81 -9.56
N TYR A 123 6.09 1.01 -9.09
CA TYR A 123 5.07 1.44 -8.15
C TYR A 123 5.70 1.85 -6.81
N ALA A 124 6.48 0.95 -6.20
CA ALA A 124 7.16 1.23 -4.93
C ALA A 124 8.13 2.41 -5.06
N ALA A 125 8.93 2.48 -6.14
CA ALA A 125 9.84 3.58 -6.40
C ALA A 125 9.14 4.95 -6.44
N ARG A 126 8.00 5.06 -7.14
CA ARG A 126 7.20 6.31 -7.15
C ARG A 126 6.69 6.68 -5.76
N LYS A 127 6.34 5.70 -4.92
CA LYS A 127 5.92 5.96 -3.53
C LYS A 127 7.09 6.40 -2.67
N VAL A 128 8.25 5.78 -2.81
CA VAL A 128 9.50 6.13 -2.10
C VAL A 128 9.94 7.56 -2.43
N ILE A 129 9.84 7.99 -3.69
CA ILE A 129 10.13 9.39 -4.07
C ILE A 129 9.26 10.36 -3.26
N ARG A 130 7.96 10.10 -3.16
CA ARG A 130 7.04 10.93 -2.36
C ARG A 130 7.39 10.89 -0.87
N GLU A 131 7.78 9.73 -0.34
CA GLU A 131 8.21 9.64 1.06
C GLU A 131 9.51 10.40 1.31
N TYR A 132 10.44 10.37 0.36
CA TYR A 132 11.68 11.14 0.43
C TYR A 132 11.43 12.64 0.51
N GLU A 133 10.46 13.18 -0.24
CA GLU A 133 10.07 14.60 -0.17
C GLU A 133 9.50 14.98 1.21
N LYS A 134 8.79 14.05 1.86
CA LYS A 134 8.18 14.24 3.18
C LYS A 134 9.16 14.10 4.33
N ARG A 135 10.41 13.64 4.09
CA ARG A 135 11.41 13.42 5.15
C ARG A 135 11.64 14.65 6.03
N ARG A 136 11.43 15.86 5.48
CA ARG A 136 11.53 17.14 6.21
C ARG A 136 10.58 17.27 7.39
N TRP A 137 9.56 16.42 7.49
CA TRP A 137 8.59 16.40 8.58
C TRP A 137 8.90 15.34 9.65
N ALA A 138 10.00 14.61 9.50
CA ALA A 138 10.48 13.64 10.47
C ALA A 138 11.82 14.09 11.06
N SER A 139 11.98 13.93 12.37
CA SER A 139 13.22 14.21 13.10
C SER A 139 13.65 13.00 13.92
N VAL A 140 14.96 12.77 14.02
CA VAL A 140 15.53 11.77 14.94
C VAL A 140 15.56 12.39 16.33
N GLU A 141 15.01 11.69 17.32
CA GLU A 141 15.06 12.12 18.73
C GLU A 141 16.17 11.39 19.47
N VAL A 142 16.24 10.07 19.32
CA VAL A 142 17.15 9.22 20.08
C VAL A 142 17.76 8.16 19.16
N GLU A 143 19.07 7.99 19.25
CA GLU A 143 19.79 6.90 18.63
C GLU A 143 20.32 5.96 19.70
N ALA A 144 19.78 4.73 19.72
CA ALA A 144 20.36 3.61 20.45
C ALA A 144 21.19 2.76 19.47
N PHE A 145 21.92 1.78 19.99
CA PHE A 145 22.84 0.95 19.20
C PHE A 145 22.16 0.33 17.97
N ASP A 146 21.02 -0.33 18.18
CA ASP A 146 20.27 -1.05 17.15
C ASP A 146 18.95 -0.38 16.76
N TYR A 147 18.60 0.74 17.38
CA TYR A 147 17.30 1.38 17.21
C TYR A 147 17.43 2.88 16.99
N VAL A 148 16.62 3.42 16.09
CA VAL A 148 16.44 4.86 15.92
C VAL A 148 15.00 5.24 16.20
N PHE A 149 14.81 6.13 17.16
CA PHE A 149 13.51 6.68 17.51
C PHE A 149 13.34 8.03 16.82
N SER A 150 12.26 8.18 16.07
CA SER A 150 11.93 9.39 15.32
C SER A 150 10.55 9.90 15.71
N GLN A 151 10.38 11.21 15.63
CA GLN A 151 9.07 11.86 15.71
C GLN A 151 8.59 12.18 14.30
N ASP A 152 7.34 11.83 14.00
CA ASP A 152 6.70 12.13 12.73
C ASP A 152 5.23 12.49 12.95
N ASN A 153 4.91 13.77 12.73
CA ASN A 153 3.58 14.33 12.95
C ASN A 153 3.01 14.00 14.33
N GLY A 154 3.84 14.11 15.38
CA GLY A 154 3.45 13.85 16.77
C GLY A 154 3.39 12.37 17.17
N ASN A 155 3.65 11.44 16.25
CA ASN A 155 3.74 10.01 16.58
C ASN A 155 5.20 9.61 16.78
N ARG A 156 5.44 8.79 17.79
CA ARG A 156 6.74 8.12 17.96
C ARG A 156 6.82 6.95 17.00
N VAL A 157 7.93 6.91 16.27
CA VAL A 157 8.25 5.87 15.30
C VAL A 157 9.57 5.24 15.70
N GLU A 158 9.62 3.93 15.58
CA GLU A 158 10.80 3.13 15.85
C GLU A 158 11.30 2.52 14.54
N VAL A 159 12.62 2.56 14.37
CA VAL A 159 13.32 1.93 13.26
C VAL A 159 14.31 0.93 13.86
N ASP A 160 14.12 -0.34 13.55
CA ASP A 160 15.06 -1.42 13.90
C ASP A 160 16.16 -1.46 12.83
N LEU A 161 17.40 -1.22 13.26
CA LEU A 161 18.54 -1.14 12.36
C LEU A 161 19.02 -2.51 11.87
N ARG A 162 18.79 -3.58 12.64
CA ARG A 162 19.19 -4.95 12.29
C ARG A 162 18.22 -5.58 11.31
N ALA A 163 16.93 -5.42 11.59
CA ALA A 163 15.86 -5.98 10.76
C ALA A 163 15.47 -5.06 9.59
N CYS A 164 15.91 -3.79 9.60
CA CYS A 164 15.48 -2.74 8.66
C CYS A 164 13.97 -2.58 8.58
N THR A 165 13.32 -2.70 9.71
CA THR A 165 11.87 -2.52 9.83
C THR A 165 11.56 -1.17 10.45
N CYS A 166 10.33 -0.73 10.23
CA CYS A 166 9.84 0.50 10.83
C CYS A 166 8.40 0.29 11.33
N THR A 167 8.09 0.83 12.49
CA THR A 167 6.73 0.74 13.08
C THR A 167 5.73 1.70 12.43
N CYS A 168 6.16 2.58 11.53
CA CYS A 168 5.25 3.49 10.85
C CYS A 168 4.28 2.74 9.92
N MET A 169 3.04 3.24 9.84
CA MET A 169 1.97 2.67 9.00
C MET A 169 2.41 2.46 7.54
N THR A 170 3.19 3.39 6.96
CA THR A 170 3.68 3.26 5.57
C THR A 170 4.44 1.96 5.37
N PHE A 171 5.33 1.62 6.29
CA PHE A 171 6.13 0.40 6.20
C PHE A 171 5.28 -0.83 6.51
N GLN A 172 4.52 -0.80 7.61
CA GLN A 172 3.67 -1.92 8.03
C GLN A 172 2.69 -2.36 6.93
N THR A 173 2.05 -1.40 6.26
CA THR A 173 1.03 -1.67 5.24
C THR A 173 1.58 -1.94 3.85
N SER A 174 2.79 -1.44 3.52
CA SER A 174 3.25 -1.40 2.13
C SER A 174 4.67 -1.90 1.89
N GLN A 175 5.47 -2.13 2.93
CA GLN A 175 6.81 -2.76 2.92
C GLN A 175 7.87 -2.12 2.01
N TYR A 176 7.58 -1.01 1.34
CA TYR A 176 8.59 -0.20 0.66
C TYR A 176 9.29 0.74 1.66
N PRO A 177 10.50 1.25 1.34
CA PRO A 177 11.23 2.17 2.22
C PRO A 177 10.41 3.42 2.59
N CYS A 178 10.09 3.57 3.86
CA CYS A 178 9.40 4.75 4.38
C CYS A 178 10.39 5.90 4.60
N ARG A 179 9.87 7.12 4.82
CA ARG A 179 10.71 8.30 5.09
C ARG A 179 11.68 8.14 6.28
N HIS A 180 11.32 7.35 7.30
CA HIS A 180 12.18 7.09 8.46
C HIS A 180 13.38 6.22 8.09
N LEU A 181 13.14 5.12 7.36
CA LEU A 181 14.21 4.26 6.85
C LEU A 181 15.15 5.02 5.90
N LEU A 182 14.59 5.88 5.03
CA LEU A 182 15.40 6.75 4.17
C LEU A 182 16.25 7.75 4.98
N LEU A 183 15.68 8.33 6.03
CA LEU A 183 16.36 9.30 6.88
C LEU A 183 17.52 8.66 7.64
N VAL A 184 17.31 7.46 8.19
CA VAL A 184 18.35 6.64 8.83
C VAL A 184 19.43 6.27 7.82
N HIS A 185 19.06 5.76 6.65
CA HIS A 185 19.99 5.35 5.60
C HIS A 185 20.94 6.48 5.17
N PHE A 186 20.40 7.69 4.97
CA PHE A 186 21.23 8.83 4.54
C PHE A 186 22.09 9.43 5.64
N ARG A 187 21.79 9.13 6.92
CA ARG A 187 22.61 9.48 8.09
C ARG A 187 23.66 8.41 8.42
N LYS A 188 23.36 7.12 8.19
CA LYS A 188 24.21 5.97 8.50
C LYS A 188 24.48 5.12 7.25
N PRO A 189 25.61 5.34 6.54
CA PRO A 189 25.96 4.63 5.31
C PRO A 189 26.11 3.11 5.47
N CYS A 190 26.35 2.61 6.69
CA CYS A 190 26.45 1.17 7.01
C CYS A 190 25.12 0.41 6.88
N PHE A 191 24.01 1.14 6.72
CA PHE A 191 22.63 0.61 6.56
C PHE A 191 22.30 0.22 5.10
N THR A 192 23.29 0.22 4.20
CA THR A 192 23.14 0.02 2.75
C THR A 192 22.88 -1.44 2.34
N ALA A 193 23.32 -2.41 3.14
CA ALA A 193 23.28 -3.84 2.77
C ALA A 193 21.86 -4.46 2.77
N ILE A 194 20.89 -3.84 3.43
CA ILE A 194 19.65 -4.54 3.82
C ILE A 194 18.45 -4.23 2.90
N PHE A 195 18.53 -3.20 2.05
CA PHE A 195 17.53 -3.04 0.98
C PHE A 195 17.53 -4.19 -0.04
N ALA A 196 18.56 -5.05 -0.02
CA ALA A 196 18.59 -6.30 -0.76
C ALA A 196 17.45 -7.26 -0.36
N PHE A 197 16.96 -7.23 0.89
CA PHE A 197 15.83 -8.05 1.33
C PHE A 197 14.49 -7.62 0.73
N LEU A 198 14.36 -6.36 0.30
CA LEU A 198 13.12 -5.88 -0.33
C LEU A 198 12.92 -6.41 -1.75
N ARG A 199 13.93 -7.06 -2.37
CA ARG A 199 13.77 -7.80 -3.63
C ARG A 199 12.94 -9.08 -3.46
N LEU A 200 12.81 -9.63 -2.25
CA LEU A 200 12.14 -10.92 -2.05
C LEU A 200 10.61 -10.82 -1.97
N TYR A 201 10.05 -9.62 -1.94
CA TYR A 201 8.60 -9.40 -1.80
C TYR A 201 7.98 -8.59 -2.95
N PHE A 202 8.74 -8.28 -4.02
CA PHE A 202 8.30 -7.45 -5.14
C PHE A 202 8.80 -7.94 -6.50
#